data_AF-A0A0G0XEX3-F1
#
_entry.id   AF-A0A0G0XEX3-F1
#
_cell.length_a   1.000
_cell.length_b   1.000
_cell.length_c   1.000
_cell.angle_alpha   90.00
_cell.angle_beta   90.00
_cell.angle_gamma   90.00
#
_symmetry.space_group_name_H-M   'P 1'
#
loop_
_entity.id
_entity.type
_entity.pdbx_description
1 polymer ?
#
loop_
_entity_poly.entity_id
_entity_poly.type
_entity_poly.pdbx_seq_one_letter_code
_entity_poly.pdbx_strand_id
1 'polypeptide(L)' 'MKIRIKKDLRTKSVKELSDLIKENNNKIFDLRIEKSQNKLKNTREIFNLRKDVARMLTFIQEKEASVKGQE' A
#
# COMPACT_ATOMS: atom_id res chain seq x y z
N MET A 1 -17.34 -0.94 1.75
CA MET A 1 -16.15 -1.17 0.91
C MET A 1 -15.53 0.19 0.57
N LYS A 2 -14.55 0.68 1.35
CA LYS A 2 -13.90 1.98 1.08
C LYS A 2 -12.83 1.80 0.00
N ILE A 3 -13.20 2.03 -1.24
CA ILE A 3 -12.28 2.12 -2.39
C ILE A 3 -11.83 3.59 -2.47
N ARG A 4 -10.96 4.04 -1.56
CA ARG A 4 -10.51 5.46 -1.54
C ARG A 4 -9.23 5.73 -2.32
N ILE A 5 -8.49 4.69 -2.72
CA ILE A 5 -7.11 4.88 -3.17
C ILE A 5 -6.89 4.49 -4.65
N LYS A 6 -7.86 3.81 -5.29
CA LYS A 6 -7.67 3.28 -6.66
C LYS A 6 -7.51 4.35 -7.74
N LYS A 7 -8.05 5.56 -7.56
CA LYS A 7 -7.95 6.65 -8.55
C LYS A 7 -6.66 7.47 -8.40
N ASP A 8 -6.21 7.75 -7.16
CA ASP A 8 -5.03 8.58 -6.90
C ASP A 8 -3.68 7.86 -7.10
N LEU A 9 -3.62 6.52 -7.02
CA LEU A 9 -2.35 5.81 -7.21
C LEU A 9 -1.84 5.83 -8.65
N ARG A 10 -2.73 5.99 -9.64
CA ARG A 10 -2.34 6.00 -11.06
C ARG A 10 -1.60 7.29 -11.45
N THR A 11 -1.94 8.40 -10.82
CA THR A 11 -1.34 9.73 -11.08
C THR A 11 -0.03 9.96 -10.34
N LYS A 12 0.25 9.21 -9.25
CA LYS A 12 1.49 9.36 -8.48
C LYS A 12 2.71 8.77 -9.18
N SER A 13 3.87 9.40 -8.97
CA SER A 13 5.15 8.97 -9.51
C SER A 13 5.66 7.70 -8.82
N VAL A 14 6.50 6.91 -9.50
CA VAL A 14 7.07 5.65 -8.96
C VAL A 14 7.84 5.91 -7.64
N LYS A 15 8.49 7.07 -7.53
CA LYS A 15 9.18 7.50 -6.29
C LYS A 15 8.20 7.71 -5.13
N GLU A 16 7.12 8.45 -5.35
CA GLU A 16 6.10 8.68 -4.33
C GLU A 16 5.41 7.39 -3.88
N LEU A 17 5.17 6.45 -4.82
CA LEU A 17 4.62 5.13 -4.50
C LEU A 17 5.56 4.34 -3.57
N SER A 18 6.87 4.41 -3.80
CA SER A 18 7.87 3.76 -2.95
C SER A 18 7.89 4.35 -1.54
N ASP A 19 7.82 5.67 -1.41
CA ASP A 19 7.77 6.33 -0.09
C ASP A 19 6.47 6.02 0.66
N LEU A 20 5.33 6.00 -0.05
CA LEU A 20 4.04 5.56 0.50
C LEU A 20 4.04 4.11 0.97
N ILE A 21 4.76 3.21 0.27
CA ILE A 21 4.94 1.82 0.69
C ILE A 21 5.71 1.76 2.01
N LYS A 22 6.79 2.55 2.16
CA LYS A 22 7.55 2.61 3.41
C LYS A 22 6.71 3.14 4.56
N GLU A 23 5.98 4.23 4.35
CA GLU A 23 5.10 4.81 5.36
C GLU A 23 4.00 3.82 5.79
N ASN A 24 3.38 3.12 4.84
CA ASN A 24 2.35 2.12 5.15
C ASN A 24 2.91 0.89 5.86
N ASN A 25 4.15 0.48 5.56
CA ASN A 25 4.82 -0.60 6.30
C ASN A 25 5.08 -0.21 7.77
N ASN A 26 5.49 1.03 8.02
CA ASN A 26 5.64 1.55 9.39
C ASN A 26 4.29 1.56 10.12
N LYS A 27 3.21 2.04 9.47
CA LYS A 27 1.86 1.97 10.06
C LYS A 27 1.41 0.55 10.37
N ILE A 28 1.72 -0.42 9.50
CA ILE A 28 1.42 -1.84 9.76
C ILE A 28 2.19 -2.34 10.99
N PHE A 29 3.44 -1.92 11.16
CA PHE A 29 4.25 -2.26 12.32
C PHE A 29 3.64 -1.71 13.61
N ASP A 30 3.26 -0.43 13.63
CA ASP A 30 2.60 0.20 14.78
C ASP A 30 1.28 -0.52 15.12
N LEU A 31 0.44 -0.81 14.11
CA LEU A 31 -0.81 -1.54 14.31
C LEU A 31 -0.61 -2.98 14.80
N ARG A 32 0.52 -3.62 14.45
CA ARG A 32 0.86 -4.95 14.98
C ARG A 32 1.25 -4.87 16.46
N ILE A 33 1.97 -3.82 16.86
CA ILE A 33 2.30 -3.56 18.26
C ILE A 33 1.02 -3.29 19.05
N GLU A 34 0.13 -2.41 18.56
CA GLU A 34 -1.16 -2.13 19.19
C GLU A 34 -2.06 -3.37 19.30
N LYS A 35 -2.02 -4.23 18.26
CA LYS A 35 -2.69 -5.53 18.29
C LYS A 35 -2.12 -6.43 19.39
N SER A 36 -0.80 -6.49 19.53
CA SER A 36 -0.15 -7.28 20.60
C SER A 36 -0.48 -6.75 21.99
N GLN A 37 -0.75 -5.44 22.13
CA GLN A 37 -1.21 -4.84 23.38
C GLN A 37 -2.71 -5.06 23.65
N ASN A 38 -3.44 -5.79 22.78
CA ASN A 38 -4.90 -5.94 22.81
C ASN A 38 -5.69 -4.61 22.79
N LYS A 39 -5.07 -3.50 22.37
CA LYS A 39 -5.71 -2.18 22.29
C LYS A 39 -6.34 -1.90 20.93
N LEU A 40 -6.10 -2.77 19.94
CA LEU A 40 -6.54 -2.54 18.57
C LEU A 40 -8.03 -2.79 18.41
N LYS A 41 -8.81 -1.71 18.33
CA LYS A 41 -10.26 -1.76 18.10
C LYS A 41 -10.65 -2.28 16.72
N ASN A 42 -9.75 -2.17 15.72
CA ASN A 42 -10.10 -2.42 14.32
C ASN A 42 -9.05 -3.28 13.60
N THR A 43 -9.10 -4.59 13.85
CA THR A 43 -8.23 -5.60 13.22
C THR A 43 -8.31 -5.62 11.69
N ARG A 44 -9.39 -5.10 11.10
CA ARG A 44 -9.57 -4.98 9.64
C ARG A 44 -8.67 -3.93 9.01
N GLU A 45 -8.14 -2.96 9.75
CA GLU A 45 -7.26 -1.93 9.19
C GLU A 45 -5.93 -2.52 8.72
N ILE A 46 -5.36 -3.47 9.48
CA ILE A 46 -4.15 -4.20 9.07
C ILE A 46 -4.38 -4.91 7.73
N PHE A 47 -5.55 -5.54 7.54
CA PHE A 47 -5.88 -6.22 6.30
C PHE A 47 -6.02 -5.24 5.13
N ASN A 48 -6.69 -4.11 5.34
CA ASN A 48 -6.86 -3.09 4.31
C ASN A 48 -5.51 -2.47 3.90
N LEU A 49 -4.67 -2.10 4.87
CA LEU A 49 -3.32 -1.56 4.62
C LEU A 49 -2.44 -2.53 3.82
N ARG A 50 -2.44 -3.81 4.18
CA ARG A 50 -1.72 -4.84 3.40
C ARG A 50 -2.22 -4.92 1.95
N LYS A 51 -3.54 -4.83 1.76
CA LYS A 51 -4.15 -4.86 0.42
C LYS A 51 -3.80 -3.61 -0.40
N ASP A 52 -3.66 -2.47 0.25
CA ASP A 52 -3.26 -1.23 -0.41
C ASP A 52 -1.77 -1.25 -0.80
N VAL A 53 -0.88 -1.77 0.05
CA VAL A 53 0.53 -2.02 -0.31
C VAL A 53 0.65 -2.95 -1.51
N ALA A 54 -0.09 -4.06 -1.52
CA ALA A 54 -0.08 -5.00 -2.64
C ALA A 54 -0.50 -4.33 -3.95
N ARG A 55 -1.56 -3.51 -3.94
CA ARG A 55 -2.00 -2.75 -5.12
C ARG A 55 -0.94 -1.76 -5.61
N MET A 56 -0.26 -1.06 -4.69
CA MET A 56 0.81 -0.12 -5.05
C MET A 56 1.98 -0.84 -5.74
N LEU A 57 2.37 -2.00 -5.22
CA LEU A 57 3.40 -2.84 -5.84
C LEU A 57 2.99 -3.31 -7.24
N THR A 58 1.74 -3.76 -7.42
CA THR A 58 1.21 -4.13 -8.73
C THR A 58 1.28 -2.97 -9.71
N PHE A 59 0.93 -1.74 -9.30
CA PHE A 59 1.01 -0.57 -10.16
C PHE A 59 2.43 -0.21 -10.58
N ILE A 60 3.41 -0.34 -9.68
CA ILE A 60 4.83 -0.15 -10.02
C ILE A 60 5.22 -1.16 -11.10
N GLN A 61 4.86 -2.43 -10.90
CA GLN A 61 5.19 -3.50 -11.84
C GLN A 61 4.48 -3.36 -13.19
N GLU A 62 3.22 -2.90 -13.22
CA GLU A 62 2.51 -2.56 -14.46
C GLU A 62 3.24 -1.44 -15.23
N LYS A 63 3.71 -0.39 -14.54
CA LYS A 63 4.51 0.67 -15.15
C LYS A 63 5.82 0.13 -15.71
N GLU A 64 6.55 -0.68 -14.95
CA GLU A 64 7.81 -1.29 -15.41
C GLU A 64 7.61 -2.25 -16.59
N ALA A 65 6.54 -3.05 -16.58
CA ALA A 65 6.22 -3.97 -17.67
C ALA A 65 5.83 -3.22 -18.96
N SER A 66 5.10 -2.10 -18.84
CA SER A 66 4.76 -1.27 -20.00
C SER A 66 5.98 -0.63 -20.66
N VAL A 67 7.04 -0.36 -19.90
CA VAL A 67 8.32 0.18 -20.42
C VAL A 67 9.13 -0.91 -21.11
N LYS A 68 9.14 -2.15 -20.59
CA LYS A 68 9.91 -3.27 -21.15
C LYS A 68 9.31 -3.89 -22.42
N GLY A 69 8.03 -3.65 -22.71
CA GLY A 69 7.37 -4.17 -23.91
C GLY A 69 7.64 -3.38 -25.20
N GLN A 70 8.53 -2.38 -25.16
CA GLN A 70 8.90 -1.53 -26.31
C GLN A 70 10.34 -1.77 -26.80
N GLU A 71 11.05 -2.76 -26.24
CA GLU A 71 12.38 -3.20 -26.71
C GLU A 71 12.29 -4.40 -27.67
#